data_AF-A0A2M8L1L3-F1
#
_entry.id   AF-A0A2M8L1L3-F1
#
_cell.length_a   1.000
_cell.length_b   1.000
_cell.length_c   1.000
_cell.angle_alpha   90.00
_cell.angle_beta   90.00
_cell.angle_gamma   90.00
#
_symmetry.space_group_name_H-M   'P 1'
#
loop_
_entity.id
_entity.type
_entity.pdbx_description
1 polymer ?
#
loop_
_entity_poly.entity_id
_entity_poly.type
_entity_poly.pdbx_seq_one_letter_code
_entity_poly.pdbx_strand_id
1 'polypeptide(L)' 'MKSKLDPRHKKRIHLFQELFAWESVKSTPKPIIHDIIKNINQIDSQIKIFAPKWPIDKINRVDLSILRLAI' A
#
# COMPACT_ATOMS: atom_id res chain seq x y z
N MET A 1 15.51 15.45 8.35
CA MET A 1 14.91 14.59 9.40
C MET A 1 13.37 14.71 9.31
N LYS A 2 12.61 13.60 9.34
CA LYS A 2 11.13 13.66 9.26
C LYS A 2 10.59 14.34 10.52
N SER A 3 10.20 15.60 10.43
CA SER A 3 9.48 16.28 11.51
C SER A 3 8.08 15.67 11.66
N LYS A 4 7.55 15.60 12.88
CA LYS A 4 6.17 15.15 13.18
C LYS A 4 5.12 15.93 12.37
N LEU A 5 5.48 17.14 11.92
CA LEU A 5 4.61 18.03 11.14
C LEU A 5 4.89 17.98 9.63
N ASP A 6 5.76 17.08 9.13
CA ASP A 6 6.04 16.98 7.69
C ASP A 6 4.76 16.61 6.92
N PRO A 7 4.24 17.49 6.05
CA PRO A 7 2.99 17.25 5.33
C PRO A 7 3.06 16.01 4.44
N ARG A 8 4.24 15.65 3.92
CA ARG A 8 4.43 14.45 3.10
C ARG A 8 4.28 13.18 3.92
N HIS A 9 4.67 13.20 5.19
CA HIS A 9 4.48 12.07 6.09
C HIS A 9 2.99 11.88 6.41
N LYS A 10 2.28 12.97 6.74
CA LYS A 10 0.82 12.94 6.96
C LYS A 10 0.07 12.43 5.74
N LYS A 11 0.44 12.88 4.53
CA LYS A 11 -0.14 12.38 3.27
C LYS A 11 0.06 10.88 3.10
N ARG A 12 1.26 10.34 3.39
CA ARG A 12 1.52 8.90 3.33
C ARG A 12 0.71 8.10 4.35
N ILE A 13 0.57 8.61 5.57
CA ILE A 13 -0.28 7.97 6.59
C ILE A 13 -1.72 7.87 6.09
N HIS A 14 -2.25 8.97 5.54
CA HIS A 14 -3.61 8.99 5.01
C HIS A 14 -3.79 7.99 3.85
N LEU A 15 -2.86 7.99 2.88
CA LEU A 15 -2.88 7.03 1.77
C LEU A 15 -2.86 5.57 2.26
N PHE A 16 -2.00 5.26 3.24
CA PHE A 16 -1.92 3.94 3.85
C PHE A 16 -3.25 3.53 4.51
N GLN A 17 -3.86 4.43 5.28
CA GLN A 17 -5.14 4.16 5.96
C GLN A 17 -6.25 3.83 4.96
N GLU A 18 -6.34 4.61 3.87
CA GLU A 18 -7.34 4.38 2.81
C GLU A 18 -7.08 3.08 2.06
N LEU A 19 -5.81 2.81 1.71
CA LEU A 19 -5.43 1.58 1.02
C LEU A 19 -5.72 0.34 1.87
N PHE A 20 -5.32 0.36 3.14
CA PHE A 20 -5.54 -0.75 4.08
C PHE A 20 -7.03 -1.02 4.32
N ALA A 21 -7.84 0.04 4.47
CA ALA A 21 -9.28 -0.08 4.63
C ALA A 21 -9.93 -0.69 3.37
N TRP A 22 -9.54 -0.22 2.18
CA TRP A 22 -10.01 -0.78 0.92
C TRP A 22 -9.59 -2.25 0.75
N GLU A 23 -8.36 -2.62 1.11
CA GLU A 23 -7.90 -4.01 1.02
C GLU A 23 -8.66 -4.95 1.96
N SER A 24 -9.01 -4.47 3.14
CA SER A 24 -9.67 -5.27 4.18
C SER A 24 -11.15 -5.51 3.91
N VAL A 25 -11.87 -4.52 3.40
CA VAL A 25 -13.34 -4.58 3.21
C VAL A 25 -13.73 -4.69 1.73
N LYS A 26 -12.81 -4.35 0.80
CA LYS A 26 -13.07 -4.23 -0.65
C LYS A 26 -14.24 -3.28 -0.96
N SER A 27 -14.34 -2.20 -0.19
CA SER A 27 -15.32 -1.13 -0.39
C SER A 27 -15.05 -0.32 -1.65
N THR A 28 -15.91 0.66 -1.94
CA THR A 28 -15.68 1.61 -3.03
C THR A 28 -14.35 2.36 -2.83
N PRO A 29 -13.42 2.33 -3.81
CA PRO A 29 -12.11 2.97 -3.65
C PRO A 29 -12.23 4.48 -3.70
N LYS A 30 -11.51 5.17 -2.81
CA LYS A 30 -11.40 6.63 -2.87
C LYS A 30 -10.50 7.05 -4.02
N PRO A 31 -10.73 8.23 -4.65
CA PRO A 31 -9.91 8.71 -5.75
C PRO A 31 -8.42 8.78 -5.42
N ILE A 32 -8.07 9.06 -4.16
CA ILE A 32 -6.69 9.25 -3.72
C ILE A 32 -5.83 7.97 -3.80
N ILE A 33 -6.44 6.78 -3.83
CA ILE A 33 -5.75 5.49 -3.95
C ILE A 33 -6.01 4.82 -5.31
N HIS A 34 -6.71 5.49 -6.23
CA HIS A 34 -7.14 4.89 -7.49
C HIS A 34 -5.97 4.44 -8.36
N ASP A 35 -4.91 5.24 -8.44
CA ASP A 35 -3.72 4.93 -9.23
C ASP A 35 -2.99 3.68 -8.71
N ILE A 36 -2.93 3.52 -7.38
CA ILE A 36 -2.32 2.36 -6.72
C ILE A 36 -3.15 1.11 -7.04
N ILE A 37 -4.47 1.21 -6.92
CA ILE A 37 -5.38 0.08 -7.19
C ILE A 37 -5.31 -0.34 -8.66
N LYS A 38 -5.28 0.62 -9.58
CA LYS A 38 -5.16 0.35 -11.01
C LYS A 38 -3.89 -0.46 -11.35
N ASN A 39 -2.79 -0.18 -10.63
CA ASN A 39 -1.50 -0.82 -10.85
C ASN A 39 -1.21 -1.98 -9.88
N ILE A 40 -2.18 -2.41 -9.06
CA ILE A 40 -1.92 -3.34 -7.96
C ILE A 40 -1.33 -4.67 -8.40
N ASN A 41 -1.73 -5.18 -9.57
CA ASN A 41 -1.19 -6.41 -10.13
C ASN A 41 0.29 -6.28 -10.52
N GLN A 42 0.67 -5.12 -11.07
CA GLN A 42 2.06 -4.83 -11.42
C GLN A 42 2.91 -4.67 -10.16
N ILE A 43 2.40 -3.94 -9.17
CA ILE A 43 3.04 -3.74 -7.87
C ILE A 43 3.25 -5.09 -7.18
N ASP A 44 2.23 -5.93 -7.13
CA ASP A 44 2.31 -7.28 -6.54
C ASP A 44 3.32 -8.18 -7.26
N SER A 45 3.43 -8.06 -8.58
CA SER A 45 4.45 -8.76 -9.35
C SER A 45 5.85 -8.34 -8.95
N GLN A 46 6.08 -7.03 -8.79
CA GLN A 46 7.37 -6.51 -8.33
C GLN A 46 7.69 -7.00 -6.90
N ILE A 47 6.71 -6.96 -5.99
CA ILE A 47 6.89 -7.49 -4.62
C ILE A 47 7.31 -8.96 -4.67
N LYS A 48 6.68 -9.79 -5.50
CA LYS A 48 7.03 -11.22 -5.65
C LYS A 48 8.45 -11.42 -6.17
N ILE A 49 8.90 -10.59 -7.12
CA ILE A 49 10.28 -10.66 -7.65
C ILE A 49 11.30 -10.37 -6.55
N PHE A 50 11.03 -9.36 -5.71
CA PHE A 50 11.95 -8.95 -4.64
C PHE A 50 11.80 -9.79 -3.35
N ALA A 51 10.68 -10.47 -3.14
CA ALA A 51 10.41 -11.35 -2.00
C ALA A 51 10.10 -12.80 -2.42
N PRO A 52 10.99 -13.49 -3.16
CA PRO A 52 10.70 -14.82 -3.72
C PRO A 52 10.50 -15.91 -2.66
N LYS A 53 11.06 -15.73 -1.46
CA LYS A 53 10.93 -16.66 -0.32
C LYS A 53 9.61 -16.48 0.45
N TRP A 54 8.91 -15.35 0.27
CA TRP A 54 7.70 -15.00 1.00
C TRP A 54 6.54 -14.79 0.03
N PRO A 55 5.63 -15.76 -0.10
CA PRO A 55 4.42 -15.60 -0.89
C PRO A 55 3.62 -14.37 -0.42
N ILE A 56 3.04 -13.64 -1.37
CA ILE A 56 2.37 -12.36 -1.10
C ILE A 56 1.20 -12.50 -0.11
N ASP A 57 0.54 -13.65 -0.14
CA ASP A 57 -0.58 -14.03 0.74
C ASP A 57 -0.15 -14.34 2.17
N LYS A 58 1.16 -14.55 2.40
CA LYS A 58 1.74 -14.77 3.73
C LYS A 58 2.28 -13.49 4.37
N ILE A 59 2.43 -12.41 3.59
CA ILE A 59 2.83 -11.11 4.13
C ILE A 59 1.67 -10.57 4.97
N ASN A 60 2.00 -10.04 6.15
CA ASN A 60 1.01 -9.38 7.00
C ASN A 60 0.34 -8.24 6.20
N ARG A 61 -0.98 -8.08 6.35
CA ARG A 61 -1.76 -7.07 5.61
C ARG A 61 -1.20 -5.67 5.80
N VAL A 62 -0.79 -5.31 7.01
CA VAL A 62 -0.17 -4.00 7.29
C VAL A 62 1.08 -3.80 6.46
N ASP A 63 1.99 -4.78 6.49
CA ASP A 63 3.25 -4.72 5.75
C ASP A 63 3.02 -4.73 4.24
N LEU A 64 2.07 -5.53 3.77
CA LEU A 64 1.69 -5.60 2.37
C LEU A 64 1.14 -4.26 1.86
N SER A 65 0.26 -3.60 2.59
CA SER A 65 -0.24 -2.26 2.20
C SER A 65 0.87 -1.21 2.24
N ILE A 66 1.85 -1.31 3.15
CA ILE A 66 3.03 -0.42 3.16
C ILE A 66 3.88 -0.65 1.90
N LEU A 67 4.16 -1.90 1.54
CA LEU A 67 4.93 -2.24 0.35
C LEU A 67 4.23 -1.74 -0.92
N ARG A 68 2.90 -1.95 -1.01
CA ARG A 68 2.11 -1.49 -2.16
C ARG A 68 2.04 0.02 -2.30
N LEU A 69 2.09 0.76 -1.19
CA LEU A 69 2.14 2.21 -1.20
C LEU A 69 3.53 2.76 -1.58
N ALA A 70 4.59 1.98 -1.33
CA ALA A 70 5.97 2.44 -1.48
C ALA A 70 6.54 2.28 -2.90
N ILE A 71 5.96 1.40 -3.70
CA ILE A 71 6.32 1.08 -5.09
C ILE A 71 5.57 2.00 -6.04
#